data_AF-A0A091W7H5-F1
#
_entry.id   AF-A0A091W7H5-F1
#
_cell.length_a   1.000
_cell.length_b   1.000
_cell.length_c   1.000
_cell.angle_alpha   90.00
_cell.angle_beta   90.00
_cell.angle_gamma   90.00
#
_symmetry.space_group_name_H-M   'P 1'
#
loop_
_entity.id
_entity.type
_entity.pdbx_description
1 polymer ?
#
loop_
_entity_poly.entity_id
_entity_poly.type
_entity_poly.pdbx_seq_one_letter_code
_entity_poly.pdbx_strand_id
1 'polypeptide(L)'
;LVGRYPFHDSDPSTLFSKIRRGQFCIPDHVSPKARCLIRSLLRREPSERLTAPEILLHPWFEAVLEHGYTDQETGTSDQIVPEYHGDSDDISSFFC
;
A
#
# COMPACT_ATOMS: atom_id res chain seq x y z
N LEU A 1 -0.17 4.77 -12.74
CA LEU A 1 0.70 3.88 -13.56
C LEU A 1 -0.03 3.15 -14.67
N VAL A 2 -1.11 2.38 -14.40
CA VAL A 2 -1.83 1.61 -15.45
C VAL A 2 -3.36 1.81 -15.43
N GLY A 3 -3.94 2.39 -14.36
CA GLY A 3 -5.37 2.74 -14.30
C GLY A 3 -6.31 1.55 -14.06
N ARG A 4 -5.78 0.39 -13.69
CA ARG A 4 -6.54 -0.84 -13.39
C ARG A 4 -5.79 -1.72 -12.39
N TYR A 5 -6.48 -2.67 -11.77
CA TYR A 5 -5.89 -3.62 -10.84
C TYR A 5 -4.96 -4.62 -11.56
N PRO A 6 -3.85 -5.04 -10.92
CA PRO A 6 -2.93 -6.02 -11.49
C PRO A 6 -3.58 -7.40 -11.70
N PHE A 7 -4.52 -7.76 -10.81
CA PHE A 7 -5.38 -8.93 -10.94
C PHE A 7 -6.82 -8.44 -11.17
N HIS A 8 -7.42 -8.86 -12.28
CA HIS A 8 -8.80 -8.53 -12.63
C HIS A 8 -9.37 -9.67 -13.47
N ASP A 9 -10.54 -10.17 -13.10
CA ASP A 9 -11.37 -11.11 -13.84
C ASP A 9 -12.81 -10.98 -13.33
N SER A 10 -13.79 -11.28 -14.20
CA SER A 10 -15.20 -11.36 -13.82
C SER A 10 -15.52 -12.62 -13.02
N ASP A 11 -14.76 -13.71 -13.26
CA ASP A 11 -14.88 -14.97 -12.54
C ASP A 11 -13.95 -14.99 -11.31
N PRO A 12 -14.49 -15.13 -10.08
CA PRO A 12 -13.69 -15.21 -8.86
C PRO A 12 -12.68 -16.37 -8.87
N SER A 13 -13.02 -17.52 -9.47
CA SER A 13 -12.12 -18.68 -9.49
C SER A 13 -10.84 -18.39 -10.28
N THR A 14 -11.01 -17.79 -11.47
CA THR A 14 -9.92 -17.31 -12.32
C THR A 14 -9.10 -16.22 -11.63
N LEU A 15 -9.76 -15.25 -10.99
CA LEU A 15 -9.10 -14.18 -10.24
C LEU A 15 -8.18 -14.75 -9.15
N PHE A 16 -8.72 -15.61 -8.29
CA PHE A 16 -7.94 -16.22 -7.21
C PHE A 16 -6.83 -17.13 -7.74
N SER A 17 -7.04 -17.79 -8.87
CA SER A 17 -5.98 -18.57 -9.54
C SER A 17 -4.81 -17.68 -9.97
N LYS A 18 -5.09 -16.52 -10.59
CA LYS A 18 -4.05 -15.55 -10.97
C LYS A 18 -3.32 -14.99 -9.76
N ILE A 19 -4.04 -14.67 -8.67
CA ILE A 19 -3.44 -14.18 -7.42
C ILE A 19 -2.50 -15.24 -6.82
N ARG A 20 -2.96 -16.49 -6.63
CA ARG A 20 -2.13 -17.57 -6.07
C ARG A 20 -0.88 -17.87 -6.90
N ARG A 21 -0.98 -17.71 -8.23
CA ARG A 21 0.13 -17.90 -9.16
C ARG A 21 1.03 -16.67 -9.29
N GLY A 22 0.63 -15.51 -8.78
CA GLY A 22 1.33 -14.24 -9.00
C GLY A 22 1.34 -13.81 -10.46
N GLN A 23 0.30 -14.17 -11.23
CA GLN A 23 0.24 -13.91 -12.67
C GLN A 23 -0.45 -12.56 -12.95
N PHE A 24 0.34 -11.56 -13.35
CA PHE A 24 -0.14 -10.25 -13.78
C PHE A 24 0.77 -9.69 -14.89
N CYS A 25 0.26 -8.73 -15.66
CA CYS A 25 0.99 -8.10 -16.76
C CYS A 25 1.22 -6.61 -16.48
N ILE A 26 2.46 -6.15 -16.64
CA ILE A 26 2.83 -4.74 -16.59
C ILE A 26 3.12 -4.30 -18.04
N PRO A 27 2.41 -3.29 -18.57
CA PRO A 27 2.68 -2.75 -19.91
C PRO A 27 4.08 -2.15 -20.07
N ASP A 28 4.57 -2.09 -21.31
CA ASP A 28 5.93 -1.61 -21.62
C ASP A 28 6.12 -0.10 -21.44
N HIS A 29 5.04 0.68 -21.42
CA HIS A 29 5.11 2.13 -21.14
C HIS A 29 5.47 2.44 -19.68
N VAL A 30 5.43 1.44 -18.80
CA VAL A 30 5.82 1.60 -17.39
C VAL A 30 7.34 1.56 -17.28
N SER A 31 7.92 2.56 -16.60
CA SER A 31 9.38 2.67 -16.48
C SER A 31 10.01 1.40 -15.88
N PRO A 32 11.24 1.02 -16.29
CA PRO A 32 11.89 -0.18 -15.78
C PRO A 32 11.98 -0.22 -14.24
N LYS A 33 12.25 0.93 -13.61
CA LYS A 33 12.32 1.08 -12.15
C LYS A 33 10.94 0.84 -11.49
N ALA A 34 9.87 1.40 -12.04
CA ALA A 34 8.51 1.17 -11.53
C ALA A 34 8.11 -0.31 -11.67
N ARG A 35 8.43 -0.92 -12.82
CA ARG A 35 8.16 -2.33 -13.09
C ARG A 35 8.91 -3.26 -12.13
N CYS A 36 10.16 -2.92 -11.79
CA CYS A 36 10.95 -3.60 -10.78
C CYS A 36 10.24 -3.55 -9.41
N LEU A 37 9.89 -2.35 -8.95
CA LEU A 37 9.21 -2.16 -7.66
C LEU A 37 7.90 -2.96 -7.58
N ILE A 38 7.02 -2.85 -8.57
CA ILE A 38 5.74 -3.58 -8.59
C ILE A 38 5.97 -5.09 -8.48
N ARG A 39 6.99 -5.64 -9.16
CA ARG A 39 7.32 -7.06 -9.08
C ARG A 39 7.88 -7.47 -7.73
N SER A 40 8.65 -6.60 -7.08
CA SER A 40 9.18 -6.85 -5.74
C SER A 40 8.10 -6.80 -4.66
N LEU A 41 7.00 -6.06 -4.88
CA LEU A 41 5.85 -6.04 -3.98
C LEU A 41 4.91 -7.23 -4.19
N LEU A 42 4.64 -7.56 -5.46
CA LEU A 42 3.68 -8.60 -5.83
C LEU A 42 4.35 -9.98 -6.00
N ARG A 43 5.35 -10.28 -5.16
CA ARG A 43 5.99 -11.60 -5.10
C ARG A 43 5.00 -12.62 -4.52
N ARG A 44 5.02 -13.83 -5.11
CA ARG A 44 4.17 -14.95 -4.70
C ARG A 44 4.48 -15.36 -3.26
N GLU A 45 5.76 -15.51 -2.94
CA GLU A 45 6.22 -15.83 -1.61
C GLU A 45 6.29 -14.54 -0.76
N PRO A 46 5.60 -14.47 0.40
CA PRO A 46 5.59 -13.27 1.23
C PRO A 46 6.96 -12.85 1.75
N SER A 47 7.84 -13.80 2.06
CA SER A 47 9.21 -13.53 2.54
C SER A 47 10.13 -12.94 1.48
N GLU A 48 9.77 -13.04 0.19
CA GLU A 48 10.50 -12.41 -0.91
C GLU A 48 10.03 -10.96 -1.17
N ARG A 49 8.98 -10.50 -0.49
CA ARG A 49 8.47 -9.13 -0.67
C ARG A 49 9.37 -8.15 0.05
N LEU A 50 9.56 -6.97 -0.56
CA LEU A 50 10.20 -5.86 0.14
C LEU A 50 9.39 -5.45 1.37
N THR A 51 10.09 -5.19 2.45
CA THR A 51 9.52 -4.59 3.66
C THR A 51 9.21 -3.11 3.42
N ALA A 52 8.33 -2.53 4.24
CA ALA A 52 7.97 -1.12 4.11
C ALA A 52 9.18 -0.15 4.10
N PRO A 53 10.19 -0.32 4.98
CA PRO A 53 11.39 0.52 4.93
C PRO A 53 12.20 0.34 3.64
N GLU A 54 12.35 -0.89 3.14
CA GLU A 54 13.10 -1.16 1.91
C GLU A 54 12.42 -0.59 0.66
N ILE A 55 11.08 -0.49 0.66
CA ILE A 55 10.32 0.15 -0.43
C ILE A 55 10.73 1.61 -0.61
N LEU A 56 10.90 2.35 0.49
CA LEU A 56 11.26 3.77 0.48
C LEU A 56 12.67 3.99 -0.08
N LEU A 57 13.56 3.00 0.08
CA LEU A 57 14.92 3.01 -0.45
C LEU A 57 15.02 2.56 -1.92
N HIS A 58 13.89 2.17 -2.53
CA HIS A 58 13.93 1.64 -3.90
C HIS A 58 14.26 2.77 -4.91
N PRO A 59 15.17 2.57 -5.89
CA PRO A 59 15.62 3.61 -6.85
C PRO A 59 14.52 4.25 -7.72
N TRP A 60 13.30 3.73 -7.66
CA TRP A 60 12.13 4.34 -8.28
C TRP A 60 11.74 5.65 -7.58
N PHE A 61 11.89 5.73 -6.26
CA PHE A 61 11.62 6.94 -5.49
C PHE A 61 12.72 7.99 -5.68
N GLU A 62 13.99 7.59 -5.73
CA GLU A 62 15.10 8.53 -6.00
C GLU A 62 14.92 9.28 -7.33
N ALA A 63 14.38 8.63 -8.37
CA ALA A 63 14.13 9.25 -9.67
C ALA A 63 12.91 10.19 -9.70
N VAL A 64 12.04 10.13 -8.68
CA VAL A 64 10.81 10.93 -8.60
C VAL A 64 10.95 12.07 -7.58
N LEU A 65 11.77 11.88 -6.55
CA LEU A 65 11.97 12.83 -5.45
C LEU A 65 12.77 14.09 -5.82
N GLU A 66 13.39 14.15 -7.00
CA GLU A 66 14.01 15.39 -7.50
C GLU A 66 12.98 16.52 -7.73
N HIS A 67 11.67 16.23 -7.76
CA HIS A 67 10.61 17.23 -7.98
C HIS A 67 9.87 17.69 -6.70
N GLY A 68 10.53 17.66 -5.55
CA GLY A 68 10.17 18.58 -4.46
C GLY A 68 8.89 18.27 -3.69
N TYR A 69 8.61 17.00 -3.40
CA TYR A 69 7.77 16.65 -2.25
C TYR A 69 8.66 16.41 -1.03
N THR A 70 9.37 17.47 -0.60
CA THR A 70 9.61 17.63 0.82
C THR A 70 8.26 17.89 1.44
N ASP A 71 7.78 16.99 2.29
CA ASP A 71 6.68 17.28 3.18
C ASP A 71 7.13 18.49 4.00
N GLN A 72 6.71 19.69 3.60
CA GLN A 72 6.73 20.82 4.50
C GLN A 72 5.68 20.46 5.52
N GLU A 73 6.11 19.84 6.63
CA GLU A 73 5.35 19.83 7.86
C GLU A 73 5.18 21.30 8.28
N THR A 74 4.20 21.98 7.67
CA THR A 74 3.65 23.21 8.19
C THR A 74 3.05 22.82 9.53
N GLY A 75 3.78 23.11 10.60
CA GLY A 75 3.49 22.69 11.96
C GLY A 75 2.01 22.68 12.28
N THR A 76 1.41 21.50 12.24
CA THR A 76 0.18 21.22 12.94
C THR A 76 0.59 20.34 14.09
N SER A 77 0.59 20.90 15.30
CA SER A 77 0.67 20.13 16.53
C SER A 77 -0.20 18.87 16.37
N ASP A 78 0.41 17.69 16.46
CA ASP A 78 -0.28 16.42 16.20
C ASP A 78 -1.60 16.37 17.00
N GLN A 79 -2.74 16.25 16.30
CA GLN A 79 -3.99 15.90 16.95
C GLN A 79 -3.93 14.42 17.31
N ILE A 80 -3.34 14.12 18.47
CA ILE A 80 -3.27 12.77 19.01
C ILE A 80 -4.67 12.36 19.49
N VAL A 81 -5.02 11.09 19.27
CA VAL A 81 -6.25 10.49 19.80
C VAL A 81 -6.27 10.63 21.32
N PRO A 82 -7.27 11.29 21.93
CA PRO A 82 -7.36 11.41 23.37
C PRO A 82 -7.57 10.04 24.03
N GLU A 83 -6.88 9.76 25.12
CA GLU A 83 -7.16 8.59 25.95
C GLU A 83 -8.43 8.86 26.77
N TYR A 84 -9.48 8.05 26.57
CA TYR A 84 -10.69 8.10 27.38
C TYR A 84 -10.61 7.07 28.49
N HIS A 85 -10.69 7.51 29.75
CA HIS A 85 -10.87 6.63 30.91
C HIS A 85 -12.32 6.77 31.37
N GLY A 86 -13.22 5.97 30.81
CA GLY A 86 -14.62 5.94 31.23
C GLY A 86 -14.81 5.02 32.42
N ASP A 87 -15.47 5.49 33.48
CA ASP A 87 -16.02 4.61 34.50
C ASP A 87 -17.09 3.72 33.85
N SER A 88 -17.05 2.43 34.17
CA SER A 88 -17.77 1.34 33.48
C SER A 88 -19.31 1.42 33.53
N ASP A 89 -19.88 2.45 34.13
CA ASP A 89 -21.32 2.58 34.41
C ASP A 89 -22.12 3.13 33.22
N ASP A 90 -21.47 3.80 32.26
CA ASP A 90 -22.17 4.48 31.15
C ASP A 90 -22.56 3.56 29.98
N ILE A 91 -22.02 2.33 29.89
CA ILE A 91 -22.37 1.38 28.80
C ILE A 91 -23.80 0.82 28.97
N SER A 92 -24.37 0.92 30.18
CA SER A 92 -25.73 0.46 30.47
C SER A 92 -26.82 1.34 29.83
N SER A 93 -26.51 2.60 29.47
CA SER A 93 -27.43 3.52 28.82
C SER A 93 -27.50 3.35 27.29
N PHE A 94 -26.52 2.66 26.69
CA PHE A 94 -26.42 2.46 25.24
C PHE A 94 -27.27 1.31 24.68
N PHE A 95 -27.81 0.44 25.55
CA PHE A 95 -28.61 -0.73 25.14
C PHE A 95 -30.08 -0.64 25.57
N CYS A 96 -30.58 0.55 25.91
CA CYS A 96 -32.01 0.80 26.15
C CYS A 96 -32.74 1.10 24.85
#